data_AF-A0A6P0XG94-F1
#
_entry.id   AF-A0A6P0XG94-F1
#
_cell.length_a   1.000
_cell.length_b   1.000
_cell.length_c   1.000
_cell.angle_alpha   90.00
_cell.angle_beta   90.00
_cell.angle_gamma   90.00
#
_symmetry.space_group_name_H-M   'P 1'
#
loop_
_entity.id
_entity.type
_entity.pdbx_description
1 polymer ?
#
loop_
_entity_poly.entity_id
_entity_poly.type
_entity_poly.pdbx_seq_one_letter_code
_entity_poly.pdbx_strand_id
1 'polypeptide(L)'
;MVVSQQQQKEQLPHNQAKTESNSEHNHHSSAHPHVHSEESLQRLVNRLSRIEGHVRGIKTMIKDSRPCPDVLVQIAAVRGALDRVARMVLDNHLSDCIARATQDGDIDVEVEALKSALDRFLP
;
A
#
# COMPACT_ATOMS: atom_id res chain seq x y z
N MET A 1 39.15 59.22 35.91
CA MET A 1 37.94 59.48 35.11
C MET A 1 37.32 58.14 34.77
N VAL A 2 36.38 57.69 35.58
CA VAL A 2 35.63 56.45 35.38
C VAL A 2 34.27 56.87 34.82
N VAL A 3 33.94 56.47 33.60
CA VAL A 3 32.65 56.83 32.99
C VAL A 3 31.60 55.82 33.46
N SER A 4 30.72 56.30 34.32
CA SER A 4 29.40 55.71 34.61
C SER A 4 28.47 55.88 33.43
N GLN A 5 27.68 54.85 33.12
CA GLN A 5 26.23 54.96 32.87
C GLN A 5 25.57 53.57 32.93
N GLN A 6 24.72 53.39 33.94
CA GLN A 6 23.57 52.48 33.95
C GLN A 6 22.52 53.04 32.94
N GLN A 7 21.55 52.29 32.38
CA GLN A 7 20.40 51.78 33.12
C GLN A 7 19.38 51.05 32.19
N GLN A 8 18.90 49.89 32.67
CA GLN A 8 17.54 49.27 32.56
C GLN A 8 16.91 48.88 31.21
N LYS A 9 15.93 47.98 31.11
CA LYS A 9 15.41 46.80 31.86
C LYS A 9 14.01 46.58 31.28
N GLU A 10 13.77 45.50 30.53
CA GLU A 10 12.41 44.97 30.35
C GLU A 10 12.44 43.44 30.47
N GLN A 11 11.80 42.97 31.53
CA GLN A 11 11.45 41.58 31.83
C GLN A 11 10.01 41.35 31.39
N LEU A 12 9.71 40.22 30.76
CA LEU A 12 8.41 39.55 30.88
C LEU A 12 8.58 38.01 30.80
N PRO A 13 7.64 37.23 31.37
CA PRO A 13 7.97 36.27 32.43
C PRO A 13 7.97 34.80 32.00
N HIS A 14 8.48 33.99 32.94
CA HIS A 14 8.41 32.54 33.04
C HIS A 14 6.94 32.05 33.04
N ASN A 15 6.62 31.04 32.23
CA ASN A 15 5.63 30.06 32.66
C ASN A 15 5.95 28.67 32.12
N GLN A 16 6.15 27.74 33.05
CA GLN A 16 6.26 26.31 32.81
C GLN A 16 4.90 25.78 32.36
N ALA A 17 4.88 25.04 31.26
CA ALA A 17 3.92 23.98 31.04
C ALA A 17 4.68 22.77 30.51
N LYS A 18 4.82 21.77 31.38
CA LYS A 18 5.05 20.40 30.95
C LYS A 18 3.79 19.99 30.17
N THR A 19 3.96 19.67 28.91
CA THR A 19 2.99 18.92 28.10
C THR A 19 3.80 17.76 27.56
N GLU A 20 3.87 16.69 28.33
CA GLU A 20 3.06 15.50 28.06
C GLU A 20 3.32 14.99 26.64
N SER A 21 4.11 13.92 26.62
CA SER A 21 4.17 12.92 25.56
C SER A 21 2.80 12.75 24.89
N ASN A 22 2.67 13.27 23.68
CA ASN A 22 1.76 12.67 22.71
C ASN A 22 2.53 12.55 21.40
N SER A 23 3.33 11.49 21.34
CA SER A 23 3.75 10.92 20.07
C SER A 23 2.51 10.34 19.40
N GLU A 24 1.73 11.22 18.78
CA GLU A 24 0.65 10.82 17.88
C GLU A 24 1.32 10.23 16.65
N HIS A 25 1.60 8.92 16.72
CA HIS A 25 1.84 8.10 15.54
C HIS A 25 0.53 8.05 14.76
N ASN A 26 0.29 9.11 14.00
CA ASN A 26 -0.79 9.19 13.05
C ASN A 26 -0.41 8.19 11.94
N HIS A 27 -0.85 6.94 12.10
CA HIS A 27 -0.85 5.92 11.05
C HIS A 27 -1.80 6.39 9.95
N HIS A 28 -1.37 7.41 9.20
CA HIS A 28 -1.91 7.70 7.90
C HIS A 28 -1.66 6.43 7.09
N SER A 29 -2.72 5.66 6.90
CA SER A 29 -2.75 4.56 5.95
C SER A 29 -2.27 5.14 4.63
N SER A 30 -1.04 4.79 4.26
CA SER A 30 -0.38 5.21 3.04
C SER A 30 -1.04 4.50 1.85
N ALA A 31 -2.29 4.88 1.59
CA ALA A 31 -3.01 4.55 0.37
C ALA A 31 -2.39 5.37 -0.77
N HIS A 32 -1.16 5.04 -1.12
CA HIS A 32 -0.47 5.69 -2.22
C HIS A 32 -1.03 5.20 -3.56
N PRO A 33 -1.10 6.08 -4.58
CA PRO A 33 -1.51 5.68 -5.91
C PRO A 33 -0.57 4.61 -6.44
N HIS A 34 -1.13 3.50 -6.94
CA HIS A 34 -0.37 2.47 -7.63
C HIS A 34 0.31 3.07 -8.88
N VAL A 35 1.61 3.31 -8.85
CA VAL A 35 2.37 3.78 -10.02
C VAL A 35 2.85 2.58 -10.80
N HIS A 36 2.08 2.16 -11.80
CA HIS A 36 2.56 1.20 -12.79
C HIS A 36 3.22 1.94 -13.95
N SER A 37 4.30 1.40 -14.49
CA SER A 37 4.68 1.73 -15.87
C SER A 37 3.48 1.44 -16.78
N GLU A 38 3.29 2.25 -17.82
CA GLU A 38 2.16 2.11 -18.75
C GLU A 38 2.06 0.68 -19.31
N GLU A 39 3.22 0.05 -19.56
CA GLU A 39 3.32 -1.34 -19.97
C GLU A 39 2.83 -2.34 -18.90
N SER A 40 3.23 -2.16 -17.64
CA SER A 40 2.79 -3.03 -16.53
C SER A 40 1.28 -2.92 -16.30
N LEU A 41 0.75 -1.70 -16.37
CA LEU A 41 -0.69 -1.45 -16.26
C LEU A 41 -1.46 -2.17 -17.36
N GLN A 42 -1.05 -2.01 -18.62
CA GLN A 42 -1.72 -2.65 -19.75
C GLN A 42 -1.67 -4.18 -19.64
N ARG A 43 -0.55 -4.75 -19.18
CA ARG A 43 -0.41 -6.20 -18.94
C ARG A 43 -1.39 -6.70 -17.86
N LEU A 44 -1.56 -5.97 -16.75
CA LEU A 44 -2.50 -6.32 -15.70
C LEU A 44 -3.95 -6.25 -16.19
N VAL A 45 -4.32 -5.15 -16.86
CA VAL A 45 -5.65 -4.97 -17.45
C VAL A 45 -5.97 -6.11 -18.43
N ASN A 46 -5.06 -6.42 -19.35
CA ASN A 46 -5.24 -7.51 -20.31
C ASN A 46 -5.41 -8.89 -19.64
N ARG A 47 -4.82 -9.12 -18.47
CA ARG A 47 -5.00 -10.37 -17.72
C ARG A 47 -6.37 -10.42 -17.04
N LEU A 48 -6.78 -9.31 -16.43
CA LEU A 48 -8.10 -9.16 -15.81
C LEU A 48 -9.21 -9.33 -16.85
N SER A 49 -9.10 -8.74 -18.04
CA SER A 49 -10.08 -8.93 -19.13
C SER A 49 -10.22 -10.39 -19.56
N ARG A 50 -9.12 -11.16 -19.58
CA ARG A 50 -9.18 -12.61 -19.87
C ARG A 50 -9.88 -13.37 -18.74
N ILE A 51 -9.58 -13.03 -17.49
CA ILE A 51 -10.25 -13.63 -16.32
C ILE A 51 -11.75 -13.35 -16.36
N GLU A 52 -12.16 -12.13 -16.70
CA GLU A 52 -13.56 -11.77 -16.89
C GLU A 52 -14.23 -12.66 -17.96
N GLY A 53 -13.56 -12.88 -19.10
CA GLY A 53 -14.00 -13.81 -20.13
C GLY A 53 -14.20 -15.23 -19.62
N HIS A 54 -13.26 -15.76 -18.81
CA HIS A 54 -13.40 -17.08 -18.19
C HIS A 54 -14.58 -17.16 -17.23
N VAL A 55 -14.80 -16.14 -16.40
CA VAL A 55 -15.95 -16.09 -15.48
C VAL A 55 -17.27 -16.07 -16.26
N ARG A 56 -17.34 -15.32 -17.36
CA ARG A 56 -18.49 -15.35 -18.27
C ARG A 56 -18.70 -16.75 -18.87
N GLY A 57 -17.62 -17.45 -19.24
CA GLY A 57 -17.66 -18.83 -19.72
C GLY A 57 -18.22 -19.81 -18.68
N ILE A 58 -17.77 -19.72 -17.43
CA ILE A 58 -18.28 -20.51 -16.30
C ILE A 58 -19.79 -20.28 -16.12
N LYS A 59 -20.24 -19.01 -16.19
CA LYS A 59 -21.67 -18.68 -16.11
C LYS A 59 -22.48 -19.41 -17.19
N THR A 60 -21.97 -19.48 -18.41
CA THR A 60 -22.60 -20.23 -19.51
C THR A 60 -22.60 -21.73 -19.23
N MET A 61 -21.49 -22.30 -18.77
CA MET A 61 -21.43 -23.73 -18.42
C MET A 61 -22.48 -24.15 -17.39
N ILE A 62 -22.74 -23.30 -16.39
CA ILE A 62 -23.77 -23.52 -15.38
C ILE A 62 -25.17 -23.47 -16.00
N LYS A 63 -25.45 -22.48 -16.85
CA LYS A 63 -26.74 -22.38 -17.55
C LYS A 63 -27.00 -23.58 -18.46
N ASP A 64 -25.96 -24.10 -19.08
CA ASP A 64 -26.01 -25.26 -19.96
C ASP A 64 -26.04 -26.60 -19.18
N SER A 65 -26.08 -26.56 -17.84
CA SER A 65 -26.07 -27.75 -16.98
C SER A 65 -24.89 -28.71 -17.27
N ARG A 66 -23.71 -28.14 -17.54
CA ARG A 66 -22.46 -28.91 -17.72
C ARG A 66 -22.11 -29.70 -16.44
N PRO A 67 -21.39 -30.83 -16.54
CA PRO A 67 -20.97 -31.61 -15.38
C PRO A 67 -20.21 -30.77 -14.35
N CYS A 68 -20.54 -30.95 -13.06
CA CYS A 68 -19.90 -30.23 -11.96
C CYS A 68 -18.36 -30.31 -11.97
N PRO A 69 -17.73 -31.48 -12.24
CA PRO A 69 -16.27 -31.56 -12.29
C PRO A 69 -15.65 -30.60 -13.32
N ASP A 70 -16.26 -30.45 -14.49
CA ASP A 70 -15.76 -29.55 -15.54
C ASP A 70 -15.85 -28.09 -15.12
N VAL A 71 -16.96 -27.71 -14.46
CA VAL A 71 -17.15 -26.36 -13.91
C VAL A 71 -16.10 -26.08 -12.83
N LEU A 72 -15.84 -27.03 -11.94
CA LEU A 72 -14.83 -26.90 -10.88
C LEU A 72 -13.42 -26.73 -11.45
N VAL A 73 -13.07 -27.43 -12.53
CA VAL A 73 -11.79 -27.26 -13.23
C VAL A 73 -11.64 -25.82 -13.76
N GLN A 74 -12.71 -25.25 -14.34
CA GLN A 74 -12.66 -23.87 -14.83
C GLN A 74 -12.57 -22.84 -13.69
N ILE A 75 -13.28 -23.07 -12.58
CA ILE A 75 -13.15 -22.23 -11.38
C ILE A 75 -11.71 -22.28 -10.84
N ALA A 76 -11.09 -23.46 -10.77
CA ALA A 76 -9.70 -23.60 -10.36
C ALA A 76 -8.74 -22.85 -11.30
N ALA A 77 -8.98 -22.88 -12.61
CA ALA A 77 -8.21 -22.13 -13.58
C ALA A 77 -8.33 -20.60 -13.38
N VAL A 78 -9.54 -20.10 -13.08
CA VAL A 78 -9.78 -18.69 -12.74
C VAL A 78 -9.05 -18.31 -11.46
N ARG A 79 -9.15 -19.12 -10.40
CA ARG A 79 -8.43 -18.89 -9.15
C ARG A 79 -6.93 -18.77 -9.38
N GLY A 80 -6.32 -19.74 -10.07
CA GLY A 80 -4.88 -19.68 -10.38
C GLY A 80 -4.50 -18.49 -11.28
N ALA A 81 -5.41 -18.00 -12.12
CA ALA A 81 -5.18 -16.77 -12.88
C ALA A 81 -5.22 -15.51 -12.01
N LEU A 82 -6.16 -15.45 -11.05
CA LEU A 82 -6.23 -14.38 -10.06
C LEU A 82 -4.99 -14.38 -9.17
N ASP A 83 -4.54 -15.53 -8.67
CA ASP A 83 -3.33 -15.66 -7.85
C ASP A 83 -2.10 -15.07 -8.57
N ARG A 84 -1.97 -15.31 -9.88
CA ARG A 84 -0.90 -14.72 -10.70
C ARG A 84 -1.00 -13.20 -10.80
N VAL A 85 -2.20 -12.66 -11.03
CA VAL A 85 -2.42 -11.20 -11.08
C VAL A 85 -2.08 -10.58 -9.74
N ALA A 86 -2.58 -11.19 -8.66
CA ALA A 86 -2.34 -10.77 -7.30
C ALA A 86 -0.82 -10.73 -7.01
N ARG A 87 -0.08 -11.78 -7.41
CA ARG A 87 1.39 -11.81 -7.29
C ARG A 87 2.09 -10.68 -8.07
N MET A 88 1.67 -10.40 -9.30
CA MET A 88 2.25 -9.31 -10.10
C MET A 88 2.04 -7.94 -9.44
N VAL A 89 0.87 -7.71 -8.83
CA VAL A 89 0.59 -6.48 -8.08
C VAL A 89 1.51 -6.36 -6.87
N LEU A 90 1.68 -7.46 -6.12
CA LEU A 90 2.55 -7.52 -4.95
C LEU A 90 4.03 -7.30 -5.31
N ASP A 91 4.54 -7.94 -6.37
CA ASP A 91 5.93 -7.79 -6.81
C ASP A 91 6.24 -6.33 -7.19
N ASN A 92 5.29 -5.63 -7.81
CA ASN A 92 5.41 -4.21 -8.11
C ASN A 92 5.44 -3.37 -6.83
N HIS A 93 4.52 -3.62 -5.90
CA HIS A 93 4.47 -2.90 -4.63
C HIS A 93 5.77 -3.07 -3.82
N LEU A 94 6.28 -4.30 -3.75
CA LEU A 94 7.57 -4.62 -3.13
C LEU A 94 8.73 -3.80 -3.74
N SER A 95 8.81 -3.78 -5.06
CA SER A 95 9.87 -3.06 -5.78
C SER A 95 9.83 -1.56 -5.49
N ASP A 96 8.64 -0.98 -5.44
CA ASP A 96 8.44 0.44 -5.17
C ASP A 96 8.74 0.80 -3.71
N CYS A 97 8.30 -0.03 -2.74
CA CYS A 97 8.60 0.16 -1.32
C CYS A 97 10.11 0.13 -1.06
N ILE A 98 10.82 -0.83 -1.65
CA ILE A 98 12.29 -0.93 -1.52
C ILE A 98 12.96 0.29 -2.15
N ALA A 99 12.54 0.70 -3.35
CA ALA A 99 13.10 1.87 -4.02
C ALA A 99 12.96 3.15 -3.18
N ARG A 100 11.77 3.39 -2.59
CA ARG A 100 11.54 4.54 -1.70
C ARG A 100 12.34 4.45 -0.39
N ALA A 101 12.36 3.29 0.25
CA ALA A 101 13.14 3.08 1.46
C ALA A 101 14.63 3.42 1.26
N THR A 102 15.18 3.15 0.08
CA THR A 102 16.56 3.52 -0.27
C THR A 102 16.77 4.99 -0.62
N GLN A 103 15.72 5.71 -1.04
CA GLN A 103 15.80 7.13 -1.45
C GLN A 103 15.53 8.07 -0.28
N ASP A 104 14.49 7.81 0.50
CA ASP A 104 13.98 8.73 1.52
C ASP A 104 14.50 8.40 2.94
N GLY A 105 15.12 7.22 3.13
CA GLY A 105 15.73 6.80 4.40
C GLY A 105 14.74 6.24 5.43
N ASP A 106 13.44 6.29 5.17
CA ASP A 106 12.38 5.81 6.06
C ASP A 106 12.08 4.32 5.87
N ILE A 107 13.09 3.47 6.13
CA ILE A 107 13.01 2.01 5.96
C ILE A 107 11.88 1.40 6.80
N ASP A 108 11.72 1.84 8.06
CA ASP A 108 10.74 1.27 8.98
C ASP A 108 9.29 1.51 8.51
N VAL A 109 9.01 2.67 7.92
CA VAL A 109 7.69 3.02 7.39
C VAL A 109 7.33 2.15 6.18
N GLU A 110 8.26 1.98 5.25
CA GLU A 110 8.06 1.16 4.05
C GLU A 110 7.96 -0.34 4.38
N VAL A 111 8.69 -0.80 5.40
CA VAL A 111 8.58 -2.18 5.90
C VAL A 111 7.21 -2.45 6.53
N GLU A 112 6.67 -1.52 7.32
CA GLU A 112 5.32 -1.68 7.89
C GLU A 112 4.22 -1.61 6.82
N ALA A 113 4.37 -0.75 5.81
CA ALA A 113 3.46 -0.72 4.67
C ALA A 113 3.46 -2.07 3.93
N LEU A 114 4.64 -2.66 3.72
CA LEU A 114 4.77 -3.97 3.10
C LEU A 114 4.13 -5.09 3.93
N LYS A 115 4.39 -5.14 5.25
CA LYS A 115 3.75 -6.12 6.15
C LYS A 115 2.24 -6.02 6.07
N SER A 116 1.70 -4.80 6.14
CA SER A 116 0.27 -4.56 6.03
C SER A 116 -0.32 -5.01 4.68
N ALA A 117 0.42 -4.88 3.58
CA ALA A 117 0.00 -5.41 2.29
C ALA A 117 0.01 -6.95 2.26
N LEU A 118 1.03 -7.58 2.85
CA LEU A 118 1.13 -9.04 2.94
C LEU A 118 0.02 -9.65 3.81
N ASP A 119 -0.31 -9.04 4.94
CA ASP A 119 -1.38 -9.51 5.84
C ASP A 119 -2.76 -9.50 5.16
N ARG A 120 -2.99 -8.58 4.22
CA ARG A 120 -4.23 -8.55 3.42
C ARG A 120 -4.23 -9.57 2.29
N PHE A 121 -3.05 -9.95 1.82
CA PHE A 121 -2.86 -10.81 0.66
C PHE A 121 -2.83 -12.29 1.01
N LEU A 122 -2.22 -12.63 2.15
CA LEU A 122 -2.11 -13.98 2.67
C LEU A 122 -3.25 -14.21 3.67
N PRO A 123 -4.28 -15.00 3.33
CA PRO A 123 -5.36 -15.35 4.25
C PRO A 123 -4.89 -16.29 5.37
#